data_AF-A0A7Y4IHH4-F1
#
_entry.id   AF-A0A7Y4IHH4-F1
#
_cell.length_a   1.000
_cell.length_b   1.000
_cell.length_c   1.000
_cell.angle_alpha   90.00
_cell.angle_beta   90.00
_cell.angle_gamma   90.00
#
_symmetry.space_group_name_H-M   'P 1'
#
loop_
_entity.id
_entity.type
_entity.pdbx_description
1 polymer ?
#
loop_
_entity_poly.entity_id
_entity_poly.type
_entity_poly.pdbx_seq_one_letter_code
_entity_poly.pdbx_strand_id
1 'polypeptide(L)' 'MSKPAEVATTPAATESMLEVVTTSGAQVRFAVGTGVEYVARLVGALRW' A
#
# COMPACT_ATOMS: atom_id res chain seq x y z
N MET A 1 13.64 -28.80 23.38
CA MET A 1 12.55 -27.92 22.90
C MET A 1 13.19 -26.73 22.22
N SER A 2 13.31 -26.75 20.89
CA SER A 2 13.94 -25.66 20.14
C SER A 2 12.84 -24.70 19.68
N LYS A 3 12.88 -23.46 20.20
CA LYS A 3 11.96 -22.37 19.85
C LYS A 3 12.15 -22.04 18.34
N PRO A 4 11.07 -21.86 17.55
CA PRO A 4 11.22 -21.53 16.14
C PRO A 4 11.92 -20.18 16.01
N ALA A 5 12.93 -20.13 15.14
CA ALA A 5 13.62 -18.88 14.84
C ALA A 5 12.62 -17.93 14.18
N GLU A 6 12.41 -16.77 14.80
CA GLU A 6 11.65 -15.68 14.21
C GLU A 6 12.43 -15.21 12.98
N VAL A 7 11.87 -15.46 11.80
CA VAL A 7 12.45 -15.02 10.53
C VAL A 7 12.21 -13.51 10.47
N ALA A 8 13.23 -12.72 10.77
CA ALA A 8 13.19 -11.29 10.55
C ALA A 8 13.04 -11.04 9.04
N THR A 9 11.83 -10.76 8.59
CA THR A 9 11.56 -10.32 7.23
C THR A 9 12.34 -9.04 7.00
N THR A 10 13.31 -9.08 6.09
CA THR A 10 14.02 -7.89 5.61
C THR A 10 12.96 -6.84 5.26
N PRO A 11 13.03 -5.59 5.78
CA PRO A 11 12.10 -4.56 5.36
C PRO A 11 12.21 -4.47 3.85
N ALA A 12 11.11 -4.76 3.15
CA ALA A 12 11.05 -4.67 1.71
C ALA A 12 11.66 -3.33 1.32
N ALA A 13 12.69 -3.36 0.46
CA ALA A 13 13.30 -2.16 -0.09
C ALA A 13 12.15 -1.20 -0.41
N THR A 14 12.21 0.04 0.07
CA THR A 14 11.12 1.01 -0.04
C THR A 14 10.79 1.19 -1.52
N GLU A 15 9.91 0.35 -2.03
CA GLU A 15 9.38 0.45 -3.37
C GLU A 15 8.69 1.81 -3.37
N SER A 16 9.01 2.63 -4.37
CA SER A 16 8.33 3.90 -4.50
C SER A 16 6.82 3.58 -4.59
N MET A 17 6.06 4.11 -3.64
CA MET A 17 4.62 3.88 -3.54
C MET A 17 3.93 5.24 -3.58
N LEU A 18 2.85 5.33 -4.35
CA LEU A 18 1.96 6.48 -4.35
C LEU A 18 0.96 6.30 -3.21
N GLU A 19 0.91 7.25 -2.29
CA GLU A 19 -0.07 7.29 -1.21
C GLU A 19 -1.16 8.32 -1.52
N VAL A 20 -2.41 7.93 -1.35
CA VAL A 20 -3.59 8.79 -1.47
C VAL A 20 -4.29 8.84 -0.12
N VAL A 21 -4.31 10.02 0.49
CA VAL A 21 -5.04 10.27 1.74
C VAL A 21 -6.41 10.83 1.40
N THR A 22 -7.45 10.21 1.95
CA THR A 22 -8.84 10.65 1.76
C THR A 22 -9.27 11.69 2.80
N THR A 23 -10.34 12.44 2.54
CA THR A 23 -10.85 13.47 3.48
C THR A 23 -11.38 12.86 4.78
N SER A 24 -11.75 11.58 4.76
CA SER A 24 -12.12 10.81 5.96
C SER A 24 -10.90 10.29 6.74
N GLY A 25 -9.69 10.49 6.20
CA GLY A 25 -8.44 10.00 6.79
C GLY A 25 -8.07 8.57 6.37
N ALA A 26 -8.88 7.89 5.56
CA ALA A 26 -8.49 6.60 4.99
C ALA A 26 -7.31 6.79 4.01
N GLN A 27 -6.36 5.86 4.03
CA GLN A 27 -5.16 5.91 3.19
C GLN A 27 -5.14 4.72 2.23
N VAL A 28 -4.83 4.99 0.96
CA VAL A 28 -4.66 3.96 -0.06
C VAL A 28 -3.28 4.08 -0.68
N ARG A 29 -2.55 2.96 -0.74
CA ARG A 29 -1.17 2.89 -1.25
C ARG A 29 -1.14 2.09 -2.53
N PHE A 30 -0.46 2.62 -3.54
CA PHE A 30 -0.29 2.01 -4.85
C PHE A 30 1.19 1.82 -5.15
N ALA A 31 1.56 0.68 -5.72
CA ALA A 31 2.93 0.46 -6.19
C ALA A 31 3.22 1.33 -7.41
N VAL A 32 4.46 1.80 -7.56
CA VAL A 32 4.91 2.43 -8.81
C VAL A 32 4.79 1.44 -9.97
N GLY A 33 4.23 1.92 -11.08
CA GLY A 33 3.83 1.08 -12.22
C GLY A 33 2.33 0.74 -12.24
N THR A 34 1.58 1.05 -11.17
CA THR A 34 0.12 0.96 -11.19
C THR A 34 -0.45 2.00 -12.16
N GLY A 35 -1.32 1.57 -13.07
CA GLY A 35 -1.93 2.45 -14.07
C GLY A 35 -2.77 3.56 -13.43
N VAL A 36 -2.58 4.80 -13.89
CA VAL A 36 -3.27 6.01 -13.38
C VAL A 36 -4.79 5.87 -13.48
N GLU A 37 -5.29 5.22 -14.53
CA GLU A 37 -6.72 4.99 -14.76
C GLU A 37 -7.34 4.06 -13.70
N TYR A 38 -6.58 3.04 -13.26
CA TYR A 38 -6.98 2.16 -12.17
C TYR A 38 -6.97 2.89 -10.82
N VAL A 39 -5.93 3.69 -10.56
CA VAL A 39 -5.85 4.53 -9.37
C VAL A 39 -7.06 5.48 -9.29
N ALA A 40 -7.37 6.19 -10.37
CA ALA A 40 -8.49 7.11 -10.43
C ALA A 40 -9.85 6.43 -10.18
N ARG A 41 -10.06 5.25 -10.79
CA ARG A 41 -11.28 4.46 -10.56
C ARG A 41 -11.41 3.99 -9.12
N LEU A 42 -10.32 3.48 -8.53
CA LEU A 42 -10.36 3.01 -7.15
C LEU A 42 -10.61 4.17 -6.18
N VAL A 43 -9.93 5.29 -6.37
CA VAL A 43 -10.09 6.50 -5.57
C VAL A 43 -11.52 7.07 -5.66
N GLY A 44 -12.10 7.10 -6.86
CA GLY A 44 -13.48 7.54 -7.07
C GLY A 44 -14.54 6.58 -6.50
N ALA A 45 -14.25 5.28 -6.45
CA ALA A 45 -15.15 4.27 -5.90
C ALA A 45 -15.21 4.27 -4.36
N LEU A 46 -14.20 4.84 -3.68
CA LEU A 46 -14.14 4.89 -2.22
C LEU A 46 -15.25 5.73 -1.55
N ARG A 47 -16.09 6.41 -2.34
CA ARG A 47 -17.30 7.16 -1.93
C ARG A 47 -17.18 7.73 -0.50
N TRP A 48 -16.55 8.90 -0.45
CA TRP A 48 -16.04 9.59 0.73
C TRP A 48 -17.20 10.20 1.52
#